data_AF-A0AAP6DCF0-F1
#
_entry.id   AF-A0AAP6DCF0-F1
#
_cell.length_a   1.000
_cell.length_b   1.000
_cell.length_c   1.000
_cell.angle_alpha   90.00
_cell.angle_beta   90.00
_cell.angle_gamma   90.00
#
_symmetry.space_group_name_H-M   'P 1'
#
loop_
_entity.id
_entity.type
_entity.pdbx_description
1 polymer ?
#
loop_
_entity_poly.entity_id
_entity_poly.type
_entity_poly.pdbx_seq_one_letter_code
_entity_poly.pdbx_strand_id
1 'polypeptide(L)'
;FTEQGELFHREFACGTRISMGTSQEDLLSDDAQAKTEQFNRQVVERVKRQMQLYTSINGSQNIKGIWLSGEGASTPMLAEELSHQLALECELLNPLGLFEMKVSKRKRRAADWQHFSTAAGLAVRGIHWLGGERALSH
;
A
#
# COMPACT_ATOMS: atom_id res chain seq x y z
N PHE A 1 -12.97 5.23 -8.55
CA PHE A 1 -13.23 5.77 -9.88
C PHE A 1 -14.09 7.01 -9.70
N THR A 2 -14.01 8.00 -10.59
CA THR A 2 -14.90 9.16 -10.54
C THR A 2 -16.33 8.74 -10.87
N GLU A 3 -17.32 9.62 -10.68
CA GLU A 3 -18.70 9.34 -11.12
C GLU A 3 -18.79 9.03 -12.63
N GLN A 4 -17.82 9.51 -13.41
CA GLN A 4 -17.70 9.29 -14.86
C GLN A 4 -16.96 7.98 -15.20
N GLY A 5 -16.57 7.20 -14.20
CA GLY A 5 -15.85 5.93 -14.39
C GLY A 5 -14.36 6.10 -14.67
N GLU A 6 -13.80 7.29 -14.43
CA GLU A 6 -12.37 7.56 -14.67
C GLU A 6 -11.52 7.20 -13.45
N LEU A 7 -10.25 6.90 -13.68
CA LEU A 7 -9.32 6.57 -12.61
C LEU A 7 -8.92 7.86 -11.87
N PHE A 8 -9.22 7.94 -10.58
CA PHE A 8 -8.78 9.05 -9.73
C PHE A 8 -7.42 8.73 -9.16
N HIS A 9 -6.44 9.60 -9.43
CA HIS A 9 -5.08 9.50 -8.89
C HIS A 9 -4.70 10.81 -8.23
N ARG A 10 -4.04 10.72 -7.08
CA ARG A 10 -3.50 11.89 -6.40
C ARG A 10 -2.25 11.57 -5.62
N GLU A 11 -1.23 12.37 -5.85
CA GLU A 11 0.03 12.31 -5.12
C GLU A 11 0.08 13.38 -4.05
N PHE A 12 0.72 13.04 -2.93
CA PHE A 12 1.06 13.98 -1.88
C PHE A 12 2.43 13.64 -1.34
N ALA A 13 3.21 14.66 -1.00
CA ALA A 13 4.50 14.47 -0.37
C ALA A 13 4.31 13.82 1.01
N CYS A 14 4.81 12.60 1.15
CA CYS A 14 4.90 11.87 2.39
C CYS A 14 6.35 11.49 2.62
N GLY A 15 7.00 12.16 3.58
CA GLY A 15 8.38 11.85 3.93
C GLY A 15 8.44 10.57 4.73
N THR A 16 8.67 9.44 4.08
CA THR A 16 8.96 8.18 4.76
C THR A 16 10.40 8.23 5.25
N ARG A 17 10.62 8.73 6.48
CA ARG A 17 11.93 8.62 7.14
C ARG A 17 12.02 7.22 7.76
N ILE A 18 12.11 6.19 6.92
CA ILE A 18 12.52 4.87 7.41
C ILE A 18 13.98 5.02 7.83
N SER A 19 14.22 4.77 9.11
CA SER A 19 15.56 4.60 9.66
C SER A 19 16.19 3.43 8.92
N MET A 20 17.01 3.72 7.91
CA MET A 20 17.75 2.69 7.19
C MET A 20 18.72 2.01 8.17
N GLY A 21 18.48 0.74 8.45
CA GLY A 21 19.51 -0.18 8.95
C GLY A 21 19.96 -0.01 10.40
N THR A 22 19.03 0.10 11.35
CA THR A 22 19.38 0.07 12.78
C THR A 22 19.02 -1.28 13.40
N SER A 23 20.04 -1.91 14.01
CA SER A 23 20.02 -3.23 14.65
C SER A 23 18.78 -3.44 15.53
N GLN A 24 18.40 -4.70 15.77
CA GLN A 24 17.22 -5.09 16.55
C GLN A 24 17.12 -4.43 17.95
N GLU A 25 18.23 -3.95 18.51
CA GLU A 25 18.31 -3.19 19.77
C GLU A 25 17.83 -1.73 19.68
N ASP A 26 17.91 -1.08 18.51
CA ASP A 26 17.50 0.33 18.31
C ASP A 26 15.98 0.50 18.14
N LEU A 27 15.27 -0.56 17.73
CA LEU A 27 13.82 -0.55 17.52
C LEU A 27 13.02 -0.46 18.83
N LEU A 28 13.66 -0.76 19.97
CA LEU A 28 13.05 -0.72 21.30
C LEU A 28 13.38 0.55 22.09
N SER A 29 14.05 1.51 21.46
CA SER A 29 14.25 2.83 22.05
C SER A 29 12.94 3.61 22.06
N ASP A 30 12.61 4.27 23.17
CA ASP A 30 11.46 5.17 23.28
C ASP A 30 11.42 6.22 22.15
N ASP A 31 12.59 6.63 21.64
CA ASP A 31 12.72 7.58 20.53
C ASP A 31 12.28 6.98 19.18
N ALA A 32 12.56 5.70 18.93
CA ALA A 32 12.15 5.01 17.71
C ALA A 32 10.63 4.76 17.68
N GLN A 33 10.06 4.41 18.83
CA GLN A 33 8.61 4.27 18.98
C GLN A 33 7.90 5.61 18.76
N ALA A 34 8.35 6.69 19.43
CA ALA A 34 7.76 8.02 19.27
C ALA A 34 7.81 8.52 17.82
N LYS A 35 8.91 8.26 17.10
CA LYS A 35 9.04 8.55 15.66
C LYS A 35 8.04 7.76 14.81
N THR A 36 7.83 6.49 15.13
CA THR A 36 6.87 5.63 14.42
C THR A 36 5.44 6.12 14.63
N GLU A 37 5.06 6.43 15.87
CA GLU A 37 3.75 6.99 16.19
C GLU A 37 3.52 8.35 15.51
N GLN A 38 4.55 9.21 15.51
CA GLN A 38 4.50 10.48 14.80
C GLN A 38 4.29 10.29 13.29
N PHE A 39 5.00 9.33 12.68
CA PHE A 39 4.81 8.99 11.27
C PHE A 39 3.38 8.50 11.01
N ASN A 40 2.87 7.56 11.80
CA ASN A 40 1.51 7.03 11.64
C ASN A 40 0.47 8.15 11.70
N ARG A 41 0.55 9.03 12.71
CA ARG A 41 -0.34 10.20 12.83
C ARG A 41 -0.28 11.10 11.59
N GLN A 42 0.92 11.38 11.09
CA GLN A 42 1.12 12.23 9.91
C GLN A 42 0.58 11.62 8.63
N VAL A 43 0.66 10.29 8.47
CA VAL A 43 0.08 9.56 7.34
C VAL A 43 -1.45 9.59 7.43
N VAL A 44 -2.00 9.29 8.59
CA VAL A 44 -3.45 9.30 8.84
C VAL A 44 -4.06 10.66 8.52
N GLU A 45 -3.47 11.75 9.03
CA GLU A 45 -3.94 13.12 8.75
C GLU A 45 -3.93 13.43 7.26
N ARG A 46 -2.89 13.00 6.54
CA ARG A 46 -2.78 13.19 5.08
C ARG A 46 -3.83 12.39 4.34
N VAL A 47 -3.98 11.10 4.63
CA VAL A 47 -4.97 10.23 3.99
C VAL A 47 -6.37 10.76 4.26
N LYS A 48 -6.70 11.12 5.50
CA LYS A 48 -7.99 11.73 5.87
C LYS A 48 -8.29 12.98 5.04
N ARG A 49 -7.32 13.88 4.89
CA ARG A 49 -7.46 15.07 4.05
C ARG A 49 -7.69 14.72 2.59
N GLN A 50 -6.96 13.74 2.04
CA GLN A 50 -7.15 13.32 0.66
C GLN A 50 -8.51 12.69 0.42
N MET A 51 -9.02 11.90 1.37
CA MET A 51 -10.36 11.32 1.29
C MET A 51 -11.44 12.39 1.29
N GLN A 52 -11.35 13.40 2.18
CA GLN A 52 -12.29 14.51 2.19
C GLN A 52 -12.30 15.28 0.86
N LEU A 53 -11.11 15.50 0.27
CA LEU A 53 -10.99 16.15 -1.03
C LEU A 53 -11.58 15.29 -2.15
N TYR A 54 -11.34 13.98 -2.13
CA TYR A 54 -11.97 13.04 -3.06
C TYR A 54 -13.50 13.14 -2.97
N THR A 55 -14.09 13.05 -1.78
CA THR A 55 -15.56 13.18 -1.60
C THR A 55 -16.08 14.50 -2.12
N SER A 56 -15.34 15.60 -1.95
CA SER A 56 -15.77 16.91 -2.45
C SER A 56 -15.81 17.02 -3.98
N ILE A 57 -14.96 16.26 -4.69
CA ILE A 57 -14.84 16.31 -6.16
C ILE A 57 -15.69 15.22 -6.82
N ASN A 58 -15.80 14.04 -6.19
CA ASN A 58 -16.34 12.82 -6.78
C ASN A 58 -17.69 12.40 -6.20
N GLY A 59 -18.35 13.29 -5.45
CA GLY A 59 -19.72 13.09 -4.97
C GLY A 59 -19.85 11.97 -3.94
N SER A 60 -20.96 11.23 -4.04
CA SER A 60 -21.41 10.25 -3.01
C SER A 60 -20.75 8.88 -3.10
N GLN A 61 -19.74 8.69 -3.96
CA GLN A 61 -19.01 7.43 -4.02
C GLN A 61 -18.21 7.20 -2.74
N ASN A 62 -18.68 6.26 -1.93
CA ASN A 62 -18.03 5.88 -0.68
C ASN A 62 -16.79 5.02 -0.95
N ILE A 63 -15.66 5.42 -0.37
CA ILE A 63 -14.45 4.61 -0.29
C ILE A 63 -14.77 3.41 0.62
N LYS A 64 -14.52 2.19 0.15
CA LYS A 64 -14.88 0.96 0.87
C LYS A 64 -13.77 0.43 1.78
N GLY A 65 -12.53 0.76 1.48
CA GLY A 65 -11.36 0.24 2.17
C GLY A 65 -10.07 0.83 1.61
N ILE A 66 -8.97 0.47 2.23
CA ILE A 66 -7.62 0.97 1.97
C ILE A 66 -6.69 -0.22 1.81
N TRP A 67 -5.84 -0.19 0.77
CA TRP A 67 -4.73 -1.13 0.62
C TRP A 67 -3.41 -0.39 0.74
N LEU A 68 -2.54 -0.87 1.63
CA LEU A 68 -1.19 -0.35 1.81
C LEU A 68 -0.20 -1.16 0.98
N SER A 69 0.71 -0.46 0.30
CA SER A 69 1.77 -1.06 -0.51
C SER A 69 3.05 -0.24 -0.43
N GLY A 70 4.16 -0.82 -0.89
CA GLY A 70 5.49 -0.22 -0.76
C GLY A 70 6.11 -0.44 0.62
N GLU A 71 7.24 0.22 0.86
CA GLU A 71 8.06 -0.04 2.05
C GLU A 71 7.50 0.53 3.35
N GLY A 72 6.91 1.71 3.28
CA GLY A 72 6.22 2.30 4.43
C GLY A 72 4.93 1.57 4.82
N ALA A 73 4.46 0.60 4.01
CA ALA A 73 3.25 -0.14 4.34
C ALA A 73 3.45 -1.05 5.56
N SER A 74 4.65 -1.63 5.73
CA SER A 74 4.97 -2.51 6.86
C SER A 74 5.35 -1.75 8.14
N THR A 75 5.14 -0.43 8.20
CA THR A 75 5.35 0.32 9.43
C THR A 75 4.42 -0.19 10.53
N PRO A 76 4.94 -0.51 11.74
CA PRO A 76 4.13 -1.03 12.83
C PRO A 76 2.92 -0.15 13.15
N MET A 77 1.77 -0.79 13.39
CA MET A 77 0.50 -0.15 13.76
C MET A 77 -0.12 0.80 12.72
N LEU A 78 0.49 0.97 11.54
CA LEU A 78 -0.01 1.93 10.55
C LEU A 78 -1.37 1.52 10.00
N ALA A 79 -1.56 0.24 9.65
CA ALA A 79 -2.81 -0.27 9.10
C ALA A 79 -3.94 -0.15 10.13
N GLU A 80 -3.65 -0.51 11.38
CA GLU A 80 -4.54 -0.46 12.51
C GLU A 80 -4.96 0.99 12.82
N GLU A 81 -4.01 1.93 12.87
CA GLU A 81 -4.30 3.34 13.13
C GLU A 81 -5.13 3.95 12.00
N LEU A 82 -4.81 3.66 10.74
CA LEU A 82 -5.62 4.10 9.60
C LEU A 82 -7.04 3.54 9.67
N SER A 83 -7.17 2.25 10.00
CA SER A 83 -8.46 1.58 10.10
C SER A 83 -9.33 2.21 11.18
N HIS A 84 -8.75 2.41 12.38
CA HIS A 84 -9.42 3.02 13.51
C HIS A 84 -9.85 4.48 13.24
N GLN A 85 -8.94 5.31 12.72
CA GLN A 85 -9.17 6.75 12.56
C GLN A 85 -10.08 7.09 11.37
N LEU A 86 -10.16 6.21 10.37
CA LEU A 86 -10.94 6.42 9.16
C LEU A 86 -12.23 5.60 9.12
N ALA A 87 -12.42 4.68 10.07
CA ALA A 87 -13.54 3.74 10.10
C ALA A 87 -13.67 2.95 8.78
N LEU A 88 -12.53 2.55 8.22
CA LEU A 88 -12.44 1.77 6.98
C LEU A 88 -11.49 0.59 7.17
N GLU A 89 -11.78 -0.53 6.54
CA GLU A 89 -10.84 -1.63 6.51
C GLU A 89 -9.53 -1.20 5.81
N CYS A 90 -8.39 -1.49 6.44
CA CYS A 90 -7.07 -1.15 5.94
C CYS A 90 -6.20 -2.40 5.98
N GLU A 91 -5.77 -2.88 4.80
CA GLU A 91 -5.02 -4.12 4.67
C GLU A 91 -3.69 -3.92 3.94
N LEU A 92 -2.71 -4.78 4.24
CA LEU A 92 -1.49 -4.87 3.46
C LEU A 92 -1.76 -5.60 2.15
N LEU A 93 -1.44 -4.94 1.03
CA LEU A 93 -1.57 -5.54 -0.30
C LEU A 93 -0.55 -6.67 -0.47
N ASN A 94 -1.02 -7.87 -0.79
CA ASN A 94 -0.18 -8.92 -1.32
C ASN A 94 -0.29 -8.95 -2.85
N PRO A 95 0.56 -8.19 -3.59
CA PRO A 95 0.46 -8.13 -5.05
C PRO A 95 0.76 -9.48 -5.69
N LEU A 96 1.64 -10.31 -5.10
CA LEU A 96 1.98 -11.62 -5.66
C LEU A 96 0.89 -12.67 -5.45
N GLY A 97 0.04 -12.49 -4.45
CA GLY A 97 -1.16 -13.31 -4.23
C GLY A 97 -2.17 -13.21 -5.38
N LEU A 98 -2.07 -12.18 -6.21
CA LEU A 98 -2.91 -11.96 -7.39
C LEU A 98 -2.40 -12.72 -8.63
N PHE A 99 -1.20 -13.32 -8.58
CA PHE A 99 -0.62 -14.07 -9.68
C PHE A 99 -0.75 -15.57 -9.48
N GLU A 100 -0.88 -16.31 -10.58
CA GLU A 100 -0.72 -17.75 -10.55
C GLU A 100 0.77 -18.10 -10.35
N MET A 101 1.15 -18.37 -9.11
CA MET A 101 2.53 -18.68 -8.75
C MET A 101 2.81 -20.19 -8.78
N LYS A 102 3.77 -20.63 -9.60
CA LYS A 102 4.29 -22.02 -9.61
C LYS A 102 5.38 -22.29 -8.55
N VAL A 103 5.44 -21.48 -7.49
CA VAL A 103 6.35 -21.68 -6.36
C VAL A 103 5.62 -22.26 -5.14
N SER A 104 6.31 -23.05 -4.31
CA SER A 104 5.69 -23.68 -3.14
C SER A 104 5.18 -22.64 -2.13
N LYS A 105 4.06 -22.93 -1.45
CA LYS A 105 3.46 -22.04 -0.43
C LYS A 105 4.43 -21.66 0.69
N ARG A 106 5.41 -22.51 1.01
CA ARG A 106 6.45 -22.26 2.02
C ARG A 106 7.39 -21.12 1.61
N LYS A 107 7.78 -21.06 0.33
CA LYS A 107 8.59 -19.95 -0.21
C LYS A 107 7.78 -18.64 -0.32
N ARG A 108 6.45 -18.75 -0.44
CA ARG A 108 5.52 -17.61 -0.49
C ARG A 108 5.17 -16.99 0.87
N ARG A 109 5.69 -17.48 2.00
CA ARG A 109 5.40 -16.88 3.32
C ARG A 109 6.52 -16.00 3.86
N ALA A 110 7.69 -16.02 3.24
CA ALA A 110 8.90 -15.45 3.81
C ALA A 110 9.32 -14.08 3.22
N ALA A 111 8.51 -13.47 2.34
CA ALA A 111 8.86 -12.18 1.74
C ALA A 111 7.82 -11.13 2.09
N ASP A 112 8.28 -9.89 2.24
CA ASP A 112 7.44 -8.71 2.43
C ASP A 112 6.83 -8.30 1.09
N TRP A 113 5.75 -8.98 0.71
CA TRP A 113 5.13 -8.90 -0.62
C TRP A 113 4.69 -7.49 -1.03
N GLN A 114 4.35 -6.64 -0.04
CA GLN A 114 3.76 -5.31 -0.22
C GLN A 114 4.65 -4.39 -1.08
N HIS A 115 5.97 -4.58 -1.01
CA HIS A 115 6.99 -3.81 -1.73
C HIS A 115 7.00 -4.09 -3.24
N PHE A 116 6.50 -5.25 -3.68
CA PHE A 116 6.54 -5.67 -5.08
C PHE A 116 5.40 -5.12 -5.93
N SER A 117 4.56 -4.23 -5.40
CA SER A 117 3.36 -3.74 -6.08
C SER A 117 3.69 -3.05 -7.41
N THR A 118 4.75 -2.24 -7.46
CA THR A 118 5.21 -1.60 -8.71
C THR A 118 5.74 -2.63 -9.71
N ALA A 119 6.57 -3.58 -9.26
CA ALA A 119 7.11 -4.63 -10.13
C ALA A 119 6.00 -5.54 -10.69
N ALA A 120 5.02 -5.89 -9.87
CA ALA A 120 3.83 -6.62 -10.28
C ALA A 120 3.05 -5.85 -11.37
N GLY A 121 2.80 -4.56 -11.17
CA GLY A 121 2.13 -3.73 -12.17
C GLY A 121 2.88 -3.65 -13.50
N LEU A 122 4.21 -3.55 -13.45
CA LEU A 122 5.06 -3.57 -14.65
C LEU A 122 4.99 -4.92 -15.38
N ALA A 123 5.00 -6.04 -14.65
CA ALA A 123 4.86 -7.37 -15.23
C ALA A 123 3.50 -7.54 -15.96
N VAL A 124 2.40 -7.12 -15.31
CA VAL A 124 1.05 -7.14 -15.92
C VAL A 124 1.02 -6.33 -17.21
N ARG A 125 1.60 -5.12 -17.18
CA ARG A 125 1.66 -4.26 -18.36
C ARG A 125 2.51 -4.87 -19.48
N GLY A 126 3.62 -5.54 -19.14
CA GLY A 126 4.47 -6.25 -20.10
C GLY A 126 3.73 -7.39 -20.80
N ILE A 127 2.96 -8.20 -20.07
CA ILE A 127 2.13 -9.26 -20.64
C ILE A 127 1.09 -8.70 -21.61
N HIS A 128 0.43 -7.60 -21.24
CA HIS A 128 -0.53 -6.95 -22.12
C HIS A 128 0.12 -6.43 -23.41
N TRP A 129 1.32 -5.84 -23.32
CA TRP A 129 2.07 -5.38 -24.49
C TRP A 129 2.48 -6.53 -25.43
N LEU A 130 2.84 -7.69 -24.88
CA LEU A 130 3.20 -8.88 -25.65
C LEU A 130 2.00 -9.58 -26.32
N GLY A 131 0.78 -9.05 -26.18
CA GLY A 131 -0.42 -9.57 -26.85
C GLY A 131 -1.26 -10.55 -26.03
N GLY A 132 -1.17 -10.51 -24.69
CA GLY A 132 -2.09 -11.22 -23.80
C GLY A 132 -2.00 -12.75 -23.95
N GLU A 133 -3.07 -13.40 -24.40
CA GLU A 133 -3.13 -14.86 -24.60
C GLU A 133 -1.98 -15.41 -25.45
N ARG A 134 -1.46 -14.61 -26.40
CA ARG A 134 -0.31 -14.98 -27.25
C ARG A 134 1.02 -15.00 -26.48
N ALA A 135 1.12 -14.26 -25.38
CA ALA A 135 2.30 -14.24 -24.54
C ALA A 135 2.35 -15.44 -23.57
N LEU A 136 1.21 -16.07 -23.28
CA LEU A 136 1.10 -17.23 -22.39
C LEU A 136 1.27 -18.59 -23.11
N SER A 137 1.35 -18.58 -24.44
CA SER A 137 1.39 -19.76 -25.31
C SER A 137 2.81 -20.18 -25.74
N HIS A 138 3.86 -19.57 -25.17
CA HIS A 138 5.26 -19.90 -25.41
C HIS A 138 6.00 -20.35 -24.15
#